data_AF-I2B919-F1
#
_entry.id   AF-I2B919-F1
#
_cell.length_a   1.000
_cell.length_b   1.000
_cell.length_c   1.000
_cell.angle_alpha   90.00
_cell.angle_beta   90.00
_cell.angle_gamma   90.00
#
_symmetry.space_group_name_H-M   'P 1'
#
loop_
_entity.id
_entity.type
_entity.pdbx_description
1 polymer ?
#
loop_
_entity_poly.entity_id
_entity_poly.type
_entity_poly.pdbx_seq_one_letter_code
_entity_poly.pdbx_strand_id
1 'polypeptide(L)'
;MRKNLLTAPVFLLVALTFNVSANDIIFRCKFENDKQVSLYKKDNEIIYSFGRAGSKSDLELKRKKDQLSLNFENSSGRYITNSIEIKNGIYDYQLTTSVDRIADEQIPSTSLTVKKNNKTLTTLPCIKNSEEGSLISIND
;
A
#
# COMPACT_ATOMS: atom_id res chain seq x y z
N MET A 1 14.15 -27.35 -67.70
CA MET A 1 13.55 -26.24 -66.93
C MET A 1 13.74 -26.51 -65.44
N ARG A 2 14.68 -25.81 -64.79
CA ARG A 2 14.96 -25.91 -63.34
C ARG A 2 13.98 -25.01 -62.59
N LYS A 3 13.16 -25.58 -61.70
CA LYS A 3 12.29 -24.81 -60.80
C LYS A 3 13.09 -24.49 -59.52
N ASN A 4 13.40 -23.21 -59.32
CA ASN A 4 14.07 -22.73 -58.11
C ASN A 4 13.07 -22.78 -56.94
N LEU A 5 13.41 -23.57 -55.92
CA LEU A 5 12.69 -23.61 -54.65
C LEU A 5 13.16 -22.43 -53.80
N LEU A 6 12.32 -21.42 -53.63
CA LEU A 6 12.55 -20.30 -52.72
C LEU A 6 12.28 -20.78 -51.29
N THR A 7 13.34 -21.06 -50.53
CA THR A 7 13.28 -21.31 -49.08
C THR A 7 13.15 -19.98 -48.35
N ALA A 8 11.98 -19.71 -47.76
CA ALA A 8 11.75 -18.54 -46.91
C ALA A 8 12.22 -18.81 -45.47
N PRO A 9 12.90 -17.86 -44.80
CA PRO A 9 13.33 -18.02 -43.42
C PRO A 9 12.15 -17.79 -42.47
N VAL A 10 11.87 -18.79 -41.62
CA VAL A 10 10.88 -18.70 -40.54
C VAL A 10 11.52 -17.94 -39.38
N PHE A 11 11.15 -16.68 -39.18
CA PHE A 11 11.51 -15.91 -37.99
C PHE A 11 10.64 -16.39 -36.82
N LEU A 12 11.26 -17.10 -35.87
CA LEU A 12 10.63 -17.55 -34.63
C LEU A 12 10.54 -16.37 -33.67
N LEU A 13 9.36 -15.75 -33.53
CA LEU A 13 9.09 -14.76 -32.49
C LEU A 13 9.01 -15.45 -31.13
N VAL A 14 10.05 -15.27 -30.32
CA VAL A 14 10.03 -15.68 -28.90
C VAL A 14 9.24 -14.61 -28.15
N ALA A 15 8.00 -14.94 -27.76
CA ALA A 15 7.20 -14.09 -26.89
C ALA A 15 7.80 -14.12 -25.47
N LEU A 16 8.42 -13.02 -25.05
CA LEU A 16 8.81 -12.81 -23.66
C LEU A 16 7.54 -12.60 -22.83
N THR A 17 7.11 -13.63 -22.10
CA THR A 17 6.07 -13.49 -21.09
C THR A 17 6.66 -12.75 -19.88
N PHE A 18 6.44 -11.44 -19.82
CA PHE A 18 6.68 -10.68 -18.60
C PHE A 18 5.62 -11.08 -17.58
N ASN A 19 5.97 -11.97 -16.65
CA ASN A 19 5.20 -12.16 -15.43
C ASN A 19 5.35 -10.90 -14.59
N VAL A 20 4.50 -9.90 -14.84
CA VAL A 20 4.25 -8.84 -13.88
C VAL A 20 3.54 -9.54 -12.71
N SER A 21 4.32 -9.94 -11.72
CA SER A 21 3.75 -10.30 -10.41
C SER A 21 2.97 -9.09 -9.92
N ALA A 22 1.65 -9.20 -9.89
CA ALA A 22 0.80 -8.19 -9.30
C ALA A 22 1.16 -8.14 -7.82
N ASN A 23 1.59 -6.97 -7.33
CA ASN A 23 1.81 -6.81 -5.90
C ASN A 23 0.46 -6.90 -5.18
N ASP A 24 0.39 -7.70 -4.12
CA ASP A 24 -0.85 -7.87 -3.36
C ASP A 24 -1.10 -6.62 -2.51
N ILE A 25 -2.17 -5.89 -2.83
CA ILE A 25 -2.55 -4.69 -2.09
C ILE A 25 -3.03 -5.10 -0.70
N ILE A 26 -2.40 -4.56 0.34
CA ILE A 26 -2.84 -4.68 1.73
C ILE A 26 -3.83 -3.55 2.02
N PHE A 27 -3.42 -2.32 1.73
CA PHE A 27 -4.21 -1.13 1.98
C PHE A 27 -3.83 0.01 1.03
N ARG A 28 -4.79 0.82 0.60
CA ARG A 28 -4.55 2.08 -0.10
C ARG A 28 -5.66 3.08 0.21
N CYS A 29 -5.34 4.36 0.27
CA CYS A 29 -6.35 5.42 0.26
C CYS A 29 -5.80 6.71 -0.39
N LYS A 30 -6.71 7.62 -0.75
CA LYS A 30 -6.39 8.93 -1.31
C LYS A 30 -6.57 10.03 -0.25
N PHE A 31 -5.88 11.14 -0.46
CA PHE A 31 -5.97 12.36 0.35
C PHE A 31 -6.42 13.54 -0.53
N GLU A 32 -6.94 14.59 0.10
CA GLU A 32 -7.42 15.83 -0.56
C GLU A 32 -6.34 16.56 -1.38
N ASN A 33 -5.05 16.28 -1.14
CA ASN A 33 -3.93 16.90 -1.85
C ASN A 33 -3.49 16.13 -3.11
N ASP A 34 -4.38 15.30 -3.67
CA ASP A 34 -4.13 14.39 -4.80
C ASP A 34 -3.03 13.34 -4.57
N LYS A 35 -2.56 13.18 -3.34
CA LYS A 35 -1.65 12.10 -2.96
C LYS A 35 -2.43 10.88 -2.51
N GLN A 36 -1.77 9.74 -2.54
CA GLN A 36 -2.22 8.49 -1.98
C GLN A 36 -1.14 7.91 -1.07
N VAL A 37 -1.57 7.07 -0.15
CA VAL A 37 -0.71 6.15 0.59
C VAL A 37 -1.06 4.73 0.17
N SER A 38 -0.08 3.85 0.10
CA SER A 38 -0.31 2.44 -0.17
C SER A 38 0.62 1.55 0.62
N LEU A 39 0.09 0.40 1.03
CA LEU A 39 0.80 -0.75 1.56
C LEU A 39 0.53 -1.93 0.63
N TYR A 40 1.58 -2.56 0.14
CA TYR A 40 1.47 -3.77 -0.65
C TYR A 40 2.54 -4.77 -0.26
N LYS A 41 2.19 -6.05 -0.37
CA LYS A 41 3.12 -7.16 -0.18
C LYS A 41 3.79 -7.44 -1.51
N LYS A 42 5.11 -7.59 -1.47
CA LYS A 42 5.88 -8.06 -2.61
C LYS A 42 6.97 -8.97 -2.09
N ASP A 43 7.00 -10.20 -2.60
CA ASP A 43 7.89 -11.24 -2.11
C ASP A 43 7.74 -11.42 -0.58
N ASN A 44 8.79 -11.14 0.20
CA ASN A 44 8.77 -11.20 1.66
C ASN A 44 8.87 -9.81 2.32
N GLU A 45 8.52 -8.76 1.58
CA GLU A 45 8.59 -7.38 2.03
C GLU A 45 7.21 -6.70 1.97
N ILE A 46 7.02 -5.79 2.91
CA ILE A 46 5.94 -4.81 2.91
C ILE A 46 6.51 -3.53 2.33
N ILE A 47 5.85 -3.04 1.28
CA ILE A 47 6.24 -1.81 0.61
C ILE A 47 5.22 -0.73 0.94
N TYR A 48 5.70 0.29 1.61
CA TYR A 48 4.99 1.54 1.82
C TYR A 48 5.32 2.51 0.70
N SER A 49 4.29 3.14 0.14
CA SER A 49 4.47 4.25 -0.80
C SER A 49 3.57 5.42 -0.48
N PHE A 50 4.11 6.63 -0.71
CA PHE A 50 3.37 7.88 -0.68
C PHE A 50 3.69 8.68 -1.95
N GLY A 51 2.66 9.14 -2.65
CA GLY A 51 2.85 9.85 -3.92
C GLY A 51 1.55 10.06 -4.68
N ARG A 52 1.62 10.53 -5.93
CA ARG A 52 0.44 10.60 -6.80
C ARG A 52 0.13 9.24 -7.43
N ALA A 53 -1.15 8.94 -7.60
CA ALA A 53 -1.61 7.76 -8.32
C ALA A 53 -1.01 7.69 -9.74
N GLY A 54 -0.56 6.52 -10.16
CA GLY A 54 0.00 6.29 -11.50
C GLY A 54 1.33 7.00 -11.79
N SER A 55 1.94 7.64 -10.80
CA SER A 55 3.22 8.33 -10.91
C SER A 55 4.30 7.65 -10.08
N LYS A 56 5.56 8.05 -10.27
CA LYS A 56 6.63 7.66 -9.34
C LYS A 56 6.27 8.15 -7.93
N SER A 57 6.46 7.29 -6.93
CA SER A 57 6.21 7.65 -5.54
C SER A 57 7.20 8.71 -5.07
N ASP A 58 6.72 9.66 -4.26
CA ASP A 58 7.57 10.67 -3.62
C ASP A 58 8.43 10.03 -2.53
N LEU A 59 7.89 9.01 -1.87
CA LEU A 59 8.55 8.19 -0.87
C LEU A 59 8.14 6.73 -1.06
N GLU A 60 9.14 5.85 -1.07
CA GLU A 60 8.95 4.40 -1.03
C GLU A 60 9.86 3.82 0.06
N LEU A 61 9.30 2.97 0.91
CA LEU A 61 10.03 2.27 1.97
C LEU A 61 9.73 0.78 1.87
N LYS A 62 10.77 -0.03 1.87
CA LYS A 62 10.67 -1.49 1.92
C LYS A 62 11.10 -1.97 3.29
N ARG A 63 10.25 -2.76 3.92
CA ARG A 63 10.49 -3.32 5.25
C ARG A 63 10.03 -4.76 5.26
N LYS A 64 10.75 -5.60 5.99
CA LYS A 64 10.17 -6.87 6.43
C LYS A 64 9.08 -6.59 7.45
N LYS A 65 8.11 -7.49 7.55
CA LYS A 65 6.98 -7.35 8.48
C LYS A 65 7.41 -7.21 9.95
N ASP A 66 8.49 -7.91 10.34
CA ASP A 66 9.08 -7.86 11.68
C ASP A 66 9.76 -6.51 12.01
N GLN A 67 9.96 -5.64 11.03
CA GLN A 67 10.49 -4.28 11.20
C GLN A 67 9.37 -3.23 11.35
N LEU A 68 8.11 -3.64 11.32
CA LEU A 68 6.95 -2.77 11.47
C LEU A 68 6.44 -2.83 12.91
N SER A 69 5.89 -1.72 13.41
CA SER A 69 5.10 -1.76 14.65
C SER A 69 3.63 -1.96 14.28
N LEU A 70 3.06 -3.07 14.71
CA LEU A 70 1.65 -3.42 14.47
C LEU A 70 0.89 -3.34 15.79
N ASN A 71 -0.24 -2.65 15.81
CA ASN A 71 -1.13 -2.60 16.96
C ASN A 71 -2.57 -2.75 16.48
N PHE A 72 -3.15 -3.93 16.68
CA PHE A 72 -4.47 -4.27 16.18
C PHE A 72 -5.45 -4.50 17.33
N GLU A 73 -6.73 -4.30 17.02
CA GLU A 73 -7.85 -4.50 17.95
C GLU A 73 -7.70 -3.68 19.25
N ASN A 74 -6.99 -2.54 19.17
CA ASN A 74 -6.78 -1.69 20.32
C ASN A 74 -8.07 -0.93 20.63
N SER A 75 -8.73 -1.30 21.73
CA SER A 75 -9.95 -0.66 22.18
C SER A 75 -9.66 0.51 23.12
N SER A 76 -10.21 1.68 22.81
CA SER A 76 -10.16 2.85 23.70
C SER A 76 -11.50 3.59 23.67
N GLY A 77 -12.17 3.64 24.81
CA GLY A 77 -13.51 4.21 24.93
C GLY A 77 -14.51 3.52 24.00
N ARG A 78 -15.07 4.28 23.04
CA ARG A 78 -16.02 3.78 22.04
C ARG A 78 -15.38 3.30 20.74
N TYR A 79 -14.06 3.44 20.58
CA TYR A 79 -13.38 3.12 19.33
C TYR A 79 -12.56 1.83 19.44
N ILE A 80 -12.50 1.10 18.33
CA ILE A 80 -11.51 0.04 18.09
C ILE A 80 -10.58 0.55 17.00
N THR A 81 -9.27 0.39 17.20
CA THR A 81 -8.26 0.90 16.29
C THR A 81 -7.29 -0.20 15.85
N ASN A 82 -6.86 -0.07 14.59
CA ASN A 82 -5.80 -0.87 13.98
C ASN A 82 -4.75 0.09 13.43
N SER A 83 -3.48 -0.14 13.72
CA SER A 83 -2.41 0.69 13.20
C SER A 83 -1.18 -0.08 12.75
N ILE A 84 -0.52 0.49 11.74
CA ILE A 84 0.75 0.05 11.21
C ILE A 84 1.67 1.27 11.19
N GLU A 85 2.80 1.18 11.89
CA GLU A 85 3.84 2.21 11.89
C GLU A 85 5.09 1.72 11.14
N ILE A 86 5.60 2.57 10.26
CA ILE A 86 6.83 2.35 9.50
C ILE A 86 7.81 3.47 9.84
N LYS A 87 9.04 3.10 10.22
CA LYS A 87 10.10 4.06 10.60
C LYS A 87 11.08 4.33 9.45
N ASN A 88 11.50 5.59 9.34
CA ASN A 88 12.58 6.05 8.46
C ASN A 88 13.47 7.07 9.17
N GLY A 89 14.49 6.59 9.89
CA GLY A 89 15.35 7.43 10.71
C GLY A 89 14.55 8.11 11.82
N ILE A 90 14.52 9.45 11.82
CA ILE A 90 13.79 10.26 12.80
C ILE A 90 12.29 10.44 12.48
N TYR A 91 11.82 9.88 11.37
CA TYR A 91 10.43 9.99 10.93
C TYR A 91 9.67 8.68 11.14
N ASP A 92 8.41 8.80 11.56
CA ASP A 92 7.46 7.69 11.63
C ASP A 92 6.24 7.99 10.75
N TYR A 93 5.76 6.97 10.05
CA TYR A 93 4.55 7.00 9.22
C TYR A 93 3.57 5.97 9.78
N GLN A 94 2.51 6.44 10.43
CA GLN A 94 1.52 5.59 11.08
C GLN A 94 0.18 5.68 10.37
N LEU A 95 -0.24 4.58 9.73
CA LEU A 95 -1.63 4.42 9.31
C LEU A 95 -2.45 3.94 10.50
N THR A 96 -3.59 4.58 10.75
CA THR A 96 -4.52 4.19 11.81
C THR A 96 -5.94 4.17 11.26
N THR A 97 -6.56 3.00 11.29
CA THR A 97 -8.00 2.81 11.06
C THR A 97 -8.71 2.80 12.40
N SER A 98 -9.80 3.56 12.53
CA SER A 98 -10.65 3.61 13.70
C SER A 98 -12.08 3.27 13.31
N VAL A 99 -12.77 2.51 14.15
CA VAL A 99 -14.20 2.16 14.02
C VAL A 99 -14.91 2.50 15.32
N ASP A 100 -16.01 3.25 15.22
CA ASP A 100 -16.91 3.52 16.35
C ASP A 100 -17.81 2.31 16.60
N ARG A 101 -17.54 1.56 17.66
CA ARG A 101 -18.20 0.26 17.91
C ARG A 101 -19.63 0.38 18.42
N ILE A 102 -20.08 1.59 18.76
CA ILE A 102 -21.44 1.85 19.27
C ILE A 102 -22.28 2.70 18.32
N ALA A 103 -21.74 3.08 17.16
CA ALA A 103 -22.52 3.75 16.13
C ALA A 103 -23.52 2.78 15.50
N ASP A 104 -24.68 3.29 15.06
CA ASP A 104 -25.68 2.51 14.32
C ASP A 104 -25.07 1.91 13.05
N GLU A 105 -24.21 2.67 12.37
CA GLU A 105 -23.40 2.22 11.24
C GLU A 105 -21.91 2.34 11.58
N GLN A 106 -21.21 1.21 11.57
CA GLN A 106 -19.79 1.13 11.93
C GLN A 106 -18.91 1.38 10.69
N ILE A 107 -18.77 2.66 10.33
CA ILE A 107 -17.96 3.07 9.18
C ILE A 107 -16.50 3.25 9.61
N PRO A 108 -15.53 2.51 9.02
CA PRO A 108 -14.12 2.74 9.28
C PRO A 108 -13.66 4.12 8.78
N SER A 109 -12.80 4.77 9.56
CA SER A 109 -12.08 5.97 9.13
C SER A 109 -10.59 5.74 9.28
N THR A 110 -9.82 5.97 8.22
CA THR A 110 -8.37 5.81 8.23
C THR A 110 -7.66 7.15 8.07
N SER A 111 -6.52 7.29 8.73
CA SER A 111 -5.63 8.44 8.55
C SER A 111 -4.16 8.02 8.57
N LEU A 112 -3.32 8.81 7.89
CA LEU A 112 -1.88 8.75 7.98
C LEU A 112 -1.36 9.86 8.90
N THR A 113 -0.76 9.50 10.03
CA THR A 113 -0.03 10.42 10.90
C THR A 113 1.46 10.34 10.59
N VAL A 114 2.07 11.50 10.32
CA VAL A 114 3.52 11.63 10.14
C VAL A 114 4.12 12.27 11.37
N LYS A 115 5.11 11.62 11.99
CA LYS A 115 5.83 12.13 13.17
C LYS A 115 7.29 12.38 12.83
N LYS A 116 7.91 13.32 13.54
CA LYS A 116 9.36 13.56 13.56
C LYS A 116 9.82 13.66 14.99
N ASN A 117 10.78 12.83 15.41
CA ASN A 117 11.22 12.73 16.81
C ASN A 117 10.02 12.60 17.77
N ASN A 118 9.10 11.69 17.48
CA ASN A 118 7.85 11.44 18.23
C ASN A 118 6.86 12.62 18.29
N LYS A 119 7.11 13.74 17.61
CA LYS A 119 6.16 14.86 17.50
C LYS A 119 5.37 14.76 16.21
N THR A 120 4.05 14.83 16.30
CA THR A 120 3.17 14.88 15.12
C THR A 120 3.47 16.11 14.28
N LEU A 121 3.80 15.89 13.01
CA LEU A 121 3.96 16.95 12.01
C LEU A 121 2.65 17.22 11.30
N THR A 122 1.95 16.15 10.92
CA THR A 122 0.67 16.24 10.22
C THR A 122 -0.12 14.94 10.36
N THR A 123 -1.43 15.04 10.16
CA THR A 123 -2.34 13.92 10.01
C THR A 123 -3.15 14.14 8.75
N LEU A 124 -3.13 13.18 7.83
CA LEU A 124 -3.84 13.20 6.57
C LEU A 124 -5.00 12.19 6.67
N PRO A 125 -6.25 12.63 6.80
CA PRO A 125 -7.40 11.74 6.75
C PRO A 125 -7.59 11.21 5.33
N CYS A 126 -7.87 9.91 5.20
CA CYS A 126 -8.27 9.34 3.93
C CYS A 126 -9.61 9.97 3.50
N ILE A 127 -9.75 10.22 2.19
CA ILE A 127 -11.04 10.59 1.60
C ILE A 127 -11.99 9.40 1.80
N LYS A 128 -13.19 9.67 2.31
CA LYS A 128 -14.21 8.64 2.53
C LYS A 128 -14.47 7.84 1.24
N ASN A 129 -14.48 6.51 1.35
CA ASN A 129 -14.67 5.56 0.26
C ASN A 129 -13.53 5.53 -0.77
N SER A 130 -12.38 6.15 -0.46
CA SER A 130 -11.15 5.98 -1.27
C SER A 130 -10.31 4.81 -0.80
N GLU A 131 -10.64 4.24 0.35
CA GLU A 131 -9.98 3.10 0.96
C GLU A 131 -10.20 1.82 0.15
N GLU A 132 -9.12 1.07 -0.03
CA GLU A 132 -9.10 -0.27 -0.60
C GLU A 132 -8.26 -1.16 0.30
N GLY A 133 -8.79 -2.35 0.63
CA GLY A 133 -8.15 -3.27 1.56
C GLY A 133 -8.32 -2.88 3.04
N SER A 134 -7.54 -3.53 3.91
CA SER A 134 -7.61 -3.36 5.37
C SER A 134 -6.22 -3.49 5.98
N LEU A 135 -5.92 -2.69 7.01
CA LEU A 135 -4.64 -2.79 7.71
C LEU A 135 -4.43 -4.18 8.35
N ILE A 136 -5.50 -4.88 8.72
CA ILE A 136 -5.39 -6.23 9.31
C ILE A 136 -4.91 -7.26 8.28
N SER A 137 -5.17 -7.05 6.99
CA SER A 137 -4.78 -7.96 5.89
C SER A 137 -3.27 -8.07 5.69
N ILE A 138 -2.45 -7.32 6.44
CA ILE A 138 -1.01 -7.58 6.50
C ILE A 138 -0.66 -8.95 7.11
N ASN A 139 -1.63 -9.60 7.74
CA ASN A 139 -1.52 -10.94 8.32
C ASN A 139 -1.86 -12.08 7.36
N ASP A 140 -2.36 -11.76 6.17
CA ASP A 140 -2.65 -12.72 5.10
C ASP A 140 -1.36 -13.10 4.33
#